data_AF-A0A368G8C6-F1
#
_entry.id   AF-A0A368G8C6-F1
#
_cell.length_a   1.000
_cell.length_b   1.000
_cell.length_c   1.000
_cell.angle_alpha   90.00
_cell.angle_beta   90.00
_cell.angle_gamma   90.00
#
_symmetry.space_group_name_H-M   'P 1'
#
loop_
_entity.id
_entity.type
_entity.pdbx_description
1 polymer ?
#
loop_
_entity_poly.entity_id
_entity_poly.type
_entity_poly.pdbx_seq_one_letter_code
_entity_poly.pdbx_strand_id
1 'polypeptide(L)'
;MMNCTLAHQLVTNPVFLTGVASQAIASLFSAVISVFVTKQCGHLYFHSNCKILIVAMLLLYIAHSISMAILQTTQFIRYLTFSNPCEVGLPSVTCICLRLPATVCMISIPSLLFAILVERTVALWKRRNYDTYGPRIGYFFTAIC
;
A
#
# COMPACT_ATOMS: atom_id res chain seq x y z
N MET A 1 12.33 7.81 -25.22
CA MET A 1 11.13 8.62 -25.55
C MET A 1 10.13 7.70 -26.20
N MET A 2 8.90 7.62 -25.69
CA MET A 2 7.86 6.77 -26.27
C MET A 2 7.32 7.46 -27.53
N ASN A 3 7.17 6.74 -28.64
CA ASN A 3 6.58 7.30 -29.86
C ASN A 3 5.15 7.78 -29.59
N CYS A 4 4.81 9.02 -29.95
CA CYS A 4 3.49 9.60 -29.64
C CYS A 4 2.33 8.80 -30.27
N THR A 5 2.55 8.17 -31.41
CA THR A 5 1.58 7.28 -32.07
C THR A 5 1.28 6.03 -31.25
N LEU A 6 2.30 5.43 -30.63
CA LEU A 6 2.15 4.28 -29.74
C LEU A 6 1.46 4.68 -28.43
N ALA A 7 1.80 5.85 -27.89
CA ALA A 7 1.15 6.41 -26.70
C ALA A 7 -0.34 6.65 -26.92
N HIS A 8 -0.71 7.20 -28.07
CA HIS A 8 -2.10 7.41 -28.45
C HIS A 8 -2.86 6.09 -28.57
N GLN A 9 -2.30 5.07 -29.24
CA GLN A 9 -2.94 3.76 -29.36
C GLN A 9 -3.12 3.06 -28.01
N LEU A 10 -2.17 3.23 -27.07
CA LEU A 10 -2.27 2.63 -25.75
C LEU A 10 -3.36 3.29 -24.89
N VAL A 11 -3.42 4.63 -24.90
CA VAL A 11 -4.34 5.41 -24.06
C VAL A 11 -5.78 5.33 -24.56
N THR A 12 -5.97 5.17 -25.87
CA THR A 12 -7.29 4.93 -26.48
C THR A 12 -7.75 3.47 -26.38
N ASN A 13 -6.88 2.55 -25.94
CA ASN A 13 -7.26 1.15 -25.80
C ASN A 13 -8.20 0.96 -24.61
N PRO A 14 -9.44 0.48 -24.82
CA PRO A 14 -10.42 0.34 -23.75
C PRO A 14 -10.01 -0.69 -22.68
N VAL A 15 -9.22 -1.70 -23.06
CA VAL A 15 -8.70 -2.71 -22.11
C VAL A 15 -7.70 -2.07 -21.15
N PHE A 16 -6.83 -1.19 -21.66
CA PHE A 16 -5.87 -0.47 -20.83
C PHE A 16 -6.58 0.49 -19.88
N LEU A 17 -7.54 1.26 -20.39
CA LEU A 17 -8.28 2.25 -19.61
C LEU A 17 -9.14 1.61 -18.51
N THR A 18 -9.80 0.48 -18.82
CA THR A 18 -10.54 -0.30 -17.82
C THR A 18 -9.61 -0.92 -16.77
N GLY A 19 -8.41 -1.37 -17.15
CA GLY A 19 -7.37 -1.81 -16.22
C GLY A 19 -7.01 -0.72 -15.21
N VAL A 20 -6.71 0.49 -15.68
CA VAL A 20 -6.40 1.65 -14.83
C VAL A 20 -7.56 2.01 -13.90
N ALA A 21 -8.79 2.05 -14.42
CA ALA A 21 -9.99 2.32 -13.62
C ALA A 21 -10.22 1.26 -12.54
N SER A 22 -10.04 -0.03 -12.88
CA SER A 22 -10.19 -1.13 -11.94
C SER A 22 -9.18 -1.06 -10.79
N GLN A 23 -7.93 -0.68 -11.09
CA GLN A 23 -6.90 -0.48 -10.08
C GLN A 23 -7.22 0.68 -9.15
N ALA A 24 -7.73 1.79 -9.68
CA ALA A 24 -8.18 2.92 -8.87
C ALA A 24 -9.31 2.50 -7.90
N ILE A 25 -10.32 1.80 -8.40
CA ILE A 25 -11.45 1.32 -7.59
C ILE A 25 -10.97 0.32 -6.51
N ALA A 26 -10.14 -0.64 -6.90
CA ALA A 26 -9.58 -1.62 -5.96
C ALA A 26 -8.77 -0.96 -4.84
N SER A 27 -7.98 0.08 -5.18
CA SER A 27 -7.22 0.84 -4.18
C SER A 27 -8.11 1.67 -3.24
N LEU A 28 -9.24 2.21 -3.71
CA LEU A 28 -10.20 2.87 -2.81
C LEU A 28 -10.86 1.86 -1.87
N PHE A 29 -11.28 0.71 -2.41
CA PHE A 29 -11.92 -0.35 -1.63
C PHE A 29 -10.97 -0.91 -0.56
N SER A 30 -9.71 -1.17 -0.94
CA SER A 30 -8.68 -1.60 0.00
C SER A 30 -8.44 -0.58 1.12
N ALA A 31 -8.42 0.72 0.82
CA ALA A 31 -8.26 1.76 1.84
C ALA A 31 -9.38 1.73 2.88
N VAL A 32 -10.63 1.62 2.41
CA VAL A 32 -11.83 1.58 3.28
C VAL A 32 -11.79 0.35 4.19
N ILE A 33 -11.50 -0.83 3.63
CA ILE A 33 -11.37 -2.07 4.41
C ILE A 33 -10.26 -1.93 5.44
N SER A 34 -9.07 -1.45 5.06
CA SER A 34 -7.95 -1.30 6.00
C SER A 34 -8.28 -0.36 7.16
N VAL A 35 -9.00 0.75 6.91
CA VAL A 35 -9.47 1.65 7.98
C VAL A 35 -10.46 0.95 8.90
N PHE A 36 -11.42 0.21 8.33
CA PHE A 36 -12.40 -0.55 9.12
C PHE A 36 -11.73 -1.62 10.00
N VAL A 37 -10.83 -2.41 9.41
CA VAL A 37 -10.07 -3.45 10.12
C VAL A 37 -9.18 -2.84 11.21
N THR A 38 -8.61 -1.66 10.98
CA THR A 38 -7.81 -0.95 12.00
C THR A 38 -8.65 -0.60 13.22
N LYS A 39 -9.88 -0.10 13.02
CA LYS A 39 -10.82 0.17 14.12
C LYS A 39 -11.20 -1.12 14.86
N GLN A 40 -11.47 -2.20 14.13
CA GLN A 40 -11.85 -3.48 14.73
C GLN A 40 -10.70 -4.14 15.51
N CYS A 41 -9.44 -3.97 15.07
CA CYS A 41 -8.25 -4.44 15.79
C CYS A 41 -8.12 -3.81 17.19
N GLY A 42 -8.74 -2.65 17.42
CA GLY A 42 -8.87 -2.05 18.74
C GLY A 42 -9.53 -2.99 19.76
N HIS A 43 -10.52 -3.76 19.33
CA HIS A 43 -11.40 -4.58 20.17
C HIS A 43 -10.92 -6.04 20.35
N LEU A 44 -9.94 -6.49 19.56
CA LEU A 44 -9.44 -7.87 19.64
C LEU A 44 -8.44 -8.06 20.80
N TYR A 45 -8.56 -9.19 21.50
CA TYR A 45 -7.64 -9.63 22.55
C TYR A 45 -6.35 -10.19 21.92
N PHE A 46 -5.49 -9.31 21.42
CA PHE A 46 -4.15 -9.66 20.98
C PHE A 46 -3.08 -9.10 21.92
N HIS A 47 -1.95 -9.80 21.99
CA HIS A 47 -0.77 -9.30 22.67
C HIS A 47 -0.33 -7.96 22.04
N SER A 48 0.15 -7.04 22.89
CA SER A 48 0.46 -5.66 22.49
C SER A 48 1.46 -5.61 21.31
N ASN A 49 2.49 -6.48 21.30
CA ASN A 49 3.45 -6.58 20.19
C ASN A 49 2.79 -6.86 18.85
N CYS A 50 1.92 -7.88 18.78
CA CYS A 50 1.25 -8.22 17.53
C CYS A 50 0.26 -7.13 17.11
N LYS A 51 -0.42 -6.48 18.08
CA LYS A 51 -1.30 -5.35 17.78
C LYS A 51 -0.53 -4.19 17.14
N ILE A 52 0.64 -3.85 17.66
CA ILE A 52 1.51 -2.81 17.09
C ILE A 52 1.91 -3.17 15.65
N LEU A 53 2.35 -4.41 15.42
CA LEU A 53 2.76 -4.86 14.09
C LEU A 53 1.61 -4.87 13.06
N ILE A 54 0.43 -5.37 13.46
CA ILE A 54 -0.76 -5.38 12.60
C ILE A 54 -1.21 -3.96 12.29
N VAL A 55 -1.23 -3.06 13.28
CA VAL A 55 -1.59 -1.65 13.07
C VAL A 55 -0.58 -0.97 12.13
N ALA A 56 0.72 -1.19 12.33
CA ALA A 56 1.76 -0.65 11.43
C ALA A 56 1.56 -1.13 9.99
N MET A 57 1.29 -2.42 9.81
CA MET A 57 1.01 -3.00 8.49
C MET A 57 -0.25 -2.40 7.85
N LEU A 58 -1.32 -2.21 8.63
CA LEU A 58 -2.56 -1.58 8.14
C LEU A 58 -2.35 -0.11 7.76
N LEU A 59 -1.55 0.63 8.50
CA LEU A 59 -1.18 2.01 8.16
C LEU A 59 -0.41 2.07 6.83
N LEU A 60 0.53 1.15 6.61
CA LEU A 60 1.23 1.04 5.32
C LEU A 60 0.27 0.67 4.18
N TYR A 61 -0.68 -0.23 4.41
CA TYR A 61 -1.72 -0.53 3.42
C TYR A 61 -2.54 0.71 3.08
N ILE A 62 -2.98 1.48 4.06
CA ILE A 62 -3.72 2.74 3.84
C ILE A 62 -2.88 3.72 3.03
N ALA A 63 -1.61 3.94 3.39
CA ALA A 63 -0.70 4.83 2.69
C ALA A 63 -0.44 4.40 1.24
N HIS A 64 -0.19 3.10 1.02
CA HIS A 64 -0.04 2.51 -0.30
C HIS A 64 -1.31 2.73 -1.15
N SER A 65 -2.47 2.42 -0.57
CA SER A 65 -3.76 2.49 -1.25
C SER A 65 -4.12 3.92 -1.66
N ILE A 66 -3.90 4.90 -0.79
CA ILE A 66 -4.11 6.32 -1.09
C ILE A 66 -3.16 6.78 -2.20
N SER A 67 -1.88 6.42 -2.12
CA SER A 67 -0.88 6.80 -3.12
C SER A 67 -1.24 6.26 -4.50
N MET A 68 -1.64 4.98 -4.57
CA MET A 68 -2.09 4.34 -5.81
C MET A 68 -3.40 4.92 -6.33
N ALA A 69 -4.37 5.20 -5.45
CA ALA A 69 -5.65 5.81 -5.85
C ALA A 69 -5.42 7.18 -6.50
N ILE A 70 -4.59 8.04 -5.90
CA ILE A 70 -4.24 9.36 -6.43
C ILE A 70 -3.54 9.21 -7.79
N LEU A 71 -2.54 8.32 -7.88
CA LEU A 71 -1.77 8.10 -9.11
C LEU A 71 -2.67 7.64 -10.27
N GLN A 72 -3.46 6.59 -10.04
CA GLN A 72 -4.32 6.00 -11.08
C GLN A 72 -5.44 6.95 -11.49
N THR A 73 -6.04 7.68 -10.53
CA THR A 73 -7.10 8.67 -10.83
C THR A 73 -6.53 9.85 -11.63
N THR A 74 -5.35 10.35 -11.27
CA THR A 74 -4.69 11.44 -12.00
C THR A 74 -4.33 11.02 -13.42
N GLN A 75 -3.82 9.79 -13.60
CA GLN A 75 -3.56 9.21 -14.92
C GLN A 75 -4.83 9.07 -15.74
N PHE A 76 -5.90 8.52 -15.14
CA PHE A 76 -7.18 8.33 -15.80
C PHE A 76 -7.80 9.66 -16.28
N ILE A 77 -7.80 10.70 -15.43
CA ILE A 77 -8.32 12.03 -15.81
C ILE A 77 -7.50 12.61 -16.96
N ARG A 78 -6.17 12.50 -16.94
CA ARG A 78 -5.31 12.94 -18.05
C ARG A 78 -5.59 12.17 -19.34
N TYR A 79 -5.84 10.86 -19.24
CA TYR A 79 -6.21 10.03 -20.39
C TYR A 79 -7.59 10.36 -20.97
N LEU A 80 -8.47 11.04 -20.23
CA LEU A 80 -9.76 11.51 -20.74
C LEU A 80 -9.71 12.95 -21.27
N THR A 81 -8.77 13.77 -20.81
CA THR A 81 -8.73 15.22 -21.07
C THR A 81 -7.56 15.65 -21.96
N PHE A 82 -6.79 14.71 -22.52
CA PHE A 82 -5.62 15.04 -23.33
C PHE A 82 -6.01 15.75 -24.63
N SER A 83 -5.40 16.92 -24.90
CA SER A 83 -5.51 17.61 -26.19
C SER A 83 -4.34 17.27 -27.12
N ASN A 84 -3.16 16.93 -26.58
CA ASN A 84 -1.96 16.60 -27.34
C ASN A 84 -1.46 15.17 -26.99
N PRO A 85 -1.34 14.25 -27.97
CA PRO A 85 -0.92 12.86 -27.73
C PRO A 85 0.55 12.70 -27.29
N CYS A 86 1.38 13.75 -27.46
CA CYS A 86 2.78 13.73 -27.04
C CYS A 86 2.99 14.14 -25.56
N GLU A 87 1.99 14.72 -24.88
CA GLU A 87 2.09 15.20 -23.49
C GLU A 87 1.21 14.41 -22.51
N VAL A 88 0.88 13.17 -22.87
CA VAL A 88 -0.05 12.33 -22.10
C VAL A 88 0.59 11.78 -20.82
N GLY A 89 1.92 11.82 -20.71
CA GLY A 89 2.66 11.40 -19.52
C GLY A 89 2.46 12.35 -18.34
N LEU A 90 2.48 11.81 -17.11
CA LEU A 90 2.60 12.64 -15.91
C LEU A 90 3.97 13.34 -15.87
N PRO A 91 4.06 14.53 -15.26
CA PRO A 91 5.34 15.13 -14.93
C PRO A 91 6.20 14.14 -14.13
N SER A 92 7.48 14.03 -14.46
CA SER A 92 8.40 13.06 -13.84
C SER A 92 8.43 13.20 -12.32
N VAL A 93 8.39 14.43 -11.82
CA VAL A 93 8.39 14.73 -10.37
C VAL A 93 7.14 14.16 -9.71
N THR A 94 5.95 14.41 -10.25
CA THR A 94 4.69 13.89 -9.70
C THR A 94 4.64 12.37 -9.71
N CYS A 95 5.15 11.74 -10.79
CA CYS A 95 5.25 10.30 -10.89
C CYS A 95 6.19 9.72 -9.81
N ILE A 96 7.37 10.31 -9.62
CA ILE A 96 8.33 9.88 -8.60
C ILE A 96 7.76 10.05 -7.20
N CYS A 97 7.17 11.22 -6.89
CA CYS A 97 6.59 11.50 -5.58
C CYS A 97 5.45 10.54 -5.20
N LEU A 98 4.67 10.05 -6.16
CA LEU A 98 3.57 9.11 -5.91
C LEU A 98 4.02 7.65 -5.95
N ARG A 99 5.00 7.32 -6.80
CA ARG A 99 5.48 5.94 -6.98
C ARG A 99 6.45 5.52 -5.87
N LEU A 100 7.30 6.42 -5.40
CA LEU A 100 8.27 6.11 -4.33
C LEU A 100 7.57 5.63 -3.04
N PRO A 101 6.57 6.34 -2.48
CA PRO A 101 5.86 5.87 -1.29
C PRO A 101 5.19 4.52 -1.51
N ALA A 102 4.57 4.30 -2.68
CA ALA A 102 3.94 3.03 -3.00
C ALA A 102 4.98 1.88 -3.05
N THR A 103 6.14 2.10 -3.66
CA THR A 103 7.21 1.09 -3.71
C THR A 103 7.80 0.78 -2.33
N VAL A 104 7.98 1.79 -1.48
CA VAL A 104 8.46 1.59 -0.11
C VAL A 104 7.45 0.76 0.67
N CYS A 105 6.15 1.10 0.59
CA CYS A 105 5.11 0.32 1.26
C CYS A 105 5.07 -1.13 0.78
N MET A 106 5.21 -1.37 -0.53
CA MET A 106 5.25 -2.72 -1.10
C MET A 106 6.42 -3.58 -0.59
N ILE A 107 7.55 -2.97 -0.19
CA ILE A 107 8.71 -3.67 0.38
C ILE A 107 8.55 -3.84 1.90
N SER A 108 8.03 -2.83 2.59
CA SER A 108 7.82 -2.86 4.05
C SER A 108 6.70 -3.82 4.47
N ILE A 109 5.64 -3.97 3.66
CA ILE A 109 4.53 -4.91 3.93
C ILE A 109 5.01 -6.37 4.12
N PRO A 110 5.75 -7.00 3.18
CA PRO A 110 6.24 -8.37 3.37
C PRO A 110 7.24 -8.47 4.53
N SER A 111 8.03 -7.43 4.78
CA SER A 111 8.95 -7.36 5.91
C SER A 111 8.20 -7.39 7.26
N LEU A 112 7.11 -6.62 7.38
CA LEU A 112 6.23 -6.67 8.55
C LEU A 112 5.48 -8.00 8.66
N LEU A 113 5.03 -8.60 7.56
CA LEU A 113 4.42 -9.93 7.57
C LEU A 113 5.40 -10.97 8.12
N PHE A 114 6.67 -10.92 7.70
CA PHE A 114 7.72 -11.76 8.26
C PHE A 114 7.94 -11.50 9.75
N ALA A 115 7.98 -10.23 10.18
CA ALA A 115 8.08 -9.87 11.59
C ALA A 115 6.90 -10.39 12.42
N ILE A 116 5.67 -10.34 11.89
CA ILE A 116 4.47 -10.92 12.53
C ILE A 116 4.61 -12.43 12.65
N LEU A 117 5.08 -13.12 11.61
CA LEU A 117 5.32 -14.57 11.66
C LEU A 117 6.34 -14.91 12.75
N VAL A 118 7.47 -14.20 12.80
CA VAL A 118 8.50 -14.38 13.83
C VAL A 118 7.94 -14.13 15.23
N GLU A 119 7.17 -13.04 15.43
CA GLU A 119 6.53 -12.73 16.72
C GLU A 119 5.63 -13.87 17.18
N ARG A 120 4.81 -14.42 16.28
CA ARG A 120 3.89 -15.53 16.59
C ARG A 120 4.65 -16.83 16.84
N THR A 121 5.70 -17.13 16.09
CA THR A 121 6.54 -18.31 16.35
C THR A 121 7.24 -18.22 17.70
N VAL A 122 7.78 -17.04 18.06
CA VAL A 122 8.41 -16.81 19.37
C VAL A 122 7.38 -16.91 20.50
N ALA A 123 6.18 -16.37 20.32
CA ALA A 123 5.09 -16.48 21.29
C ALA A 123 4.66 -17.94 21.53
N LEU A 124 4.58 -18.74 20.46
CA LEU A 124 4.29 -20.18 20.56
C LEU A 124 5.42 -20.95 21.26
N TRP A 125 6.68 -20.66 20.92
CA TRP A 125 7.83 -21.37 21.49
C TRP A 125 8.08 -21.01 22.95
N LYS A 126 7.98 -19.73 23.31
CA LYS A 126 8.26 -19.21 24.66
C LYS A 126 6.97 -18.88 25.44
N ARG A 127 5.91 -19.67 25.26
CA ARG A 127 4.57 -19.44 25.85
C ARG A 127 4.60 -19.08 27.34
N ARG A 128 5.50 -19.68 28.12
CA ARG A 128 5.59 -19.49 29.58
C ARG A 128 6.18 -18.14 30.02
N ASN A 129 7.06 -17.55 29.22
CA ASN A 129 7.76 -16.30 29.57
C ASN A 129 7.33 -15.12 28.68
N TYR A 130 6.46 -15.35 27.70
CA TYR A 130 6.12 -14.35 26.68
C TYR A 130 5.52 -13.07 27.27
N ASP A 131 4.67 -13.19 28.30
CA ASP A 131 4.00 -12.04 28.94
C ASP A 131 4.98 -11.06 29.61
N THR A 132 6.21 -11.48 29.92
CA THR A 132 7.25 -10.60 30.50
C THR A 132 7.99 -9.73 29.48
N TYR A 133 7.90 -10.02 28.19
CA TYR A 133 8.68 -9.28 27.17
C TYR A 133 8.10 -7.90 26.82
N GLY A 134 6.87 -7.58 27.25
CA GLY A 134 6.24 -6.28 27.04
C GLY A 134 6.14 -5.86 25.56
N PRO A 135 5.88 -4.58 25.26
CA PRO A 135 5.69 -4.08 23.89
C PRO A 135 7.00 -3.80 23.11
N ARG A 136 8.16 -4.12 23.68
CA ARG A 136 9.48 -3.71 23.13
C ARG A 136 9.81 -4.37 21.80
N ILE A 137 9.41 -5.64 21.64
CA ILE A 137 9.67 -6.42 20.43
C ILE A 137 8.87 -5.85 19.24
N GLY A 138 7.61 -5.46 19.47
CA GLY A 138 6.78 -4.83 18.46
C GLY A 138 7.37 -3.51 17.94
N TYR A 139 7.81 -2.63 18.84
CA TYR A 139 8.45 -1.37 18.42
C TYR A 139 9.75 -1.58 17.65
N PHE A 140 10.58 -2.54 18.08
CA PHE A 140 11.85 -2.84 17.41
C PHE A 140 11.63 -3.30 15.97
N PHE A 141 10.69 -4.21 15.74
CA PHE A 141 10.38 -4.68 14.39
C PHE A 141 9.77 -3.60 13.50
N THR A 142 8.87 -2.76 14.04
CA THR A 142 8.30 -1.63 13.29
C THR A 142 9.35 -0.57 12.94
N ALA A 143 10.40 -0.40 13.74
CA ALA A 143 11.47 0.55 13.43
C ALA A 143 12.42 0.07 12.33
N ILE A 144 12.47 -1.24 12.08
CA ILE A 144 13.38 -1.88 11.11
C ILE A 144 12.71 -2.14 9.76
N CYS A 145 11.38 -2.29 9.74
CA CYS A 145 10.58 -2.61 8.55
C CYS A 145 9.93 -1.36 7.95
#